data_AF-R5LLA3-F1
#
_entry.id   AF-R5LLA3-F1
#
_cell.length_a   1.000
_cell.length_b   1.000
_cell.length_c   1.000
_cell.angle_alpha   90.00
_cell.angle_beta   90.00
_cell.angle_gamma   90.00
#
_symmetry.space_group_name_H-M   'P 1'
#
loop_
_entity.id
_entity.type
_entity.pdbx_description
1 polymer ?
#
loop_
_entity_poly.entity_id
_entity_poly.type
_entity_poly.pdbx_seq_one_letter_code
_entity_poly.pdbx_strand_id
1 'polypeptide(L)'
;MMDELNIVFNDYIDAYKDLDIAEKRKEMINNIKEMIAMIEQMATDEGIVLNYLRSREILDLDEGQESEDDYLEALLVYVENFKNILGQYLDKRK
;
A
#
# COMPACT_ATOMS: atom_id res chain seq x y z
N MET A 1 -13.43 -18.19 16.40
CA MET A 1 -12.87 -16.87 16.04
C MET A 1 -11.74 -16.96 15.02
N MET A 2 -10.81 -17.93 15.09
CA MET A 2 -9.79 -18.08 14.04
C MET A 2 -10.38 -18.54 12.68
N ASP A 3 -11.50 -19.27 12.69
CA ASP A 3 -12.09 -19.82 11.46
C ASP A 3 -12.83 -18.78 10.61
N GLU A 4 -13.58 -17.84 11.21
CA GLU A 4 -14.33 -16.82 10.45
C GLU A 4 -13.40 -15.82 9.75
N LEU A 5 -12.35 -15.37 10.42
CA LEU A 5 -11.36 -14.47 9.83
C LEU A 5 -10.65 -15.13 8.65
N ASN A 6 -10.29 -16.41 8.79
CA ASN A 6 -9.66 -17.18 7.72
C ASN A 6 -10.62 -17.42 6.54
N ILE A 7 -11.91 -17.64 6.79
CA ILE A 7 -12.91 -17.75 5.73
C ILE A 7 -12.99 -16.44 4.94
N VAL A 8 -13.15 -15.30 5.61
CA VAL A 8 -13.24 -13.98 4.96
C VAL A 8 -11.96 -13.67 4.17
N PHE A 9 -10.79 -14.00 4.71
CA PHE A 9 -9.52 -13.81 4.01
C PHE A 9 -9.42 -14.71 2.76
N ASN A 10 -9.86 -15.97 2.85
CA ASN A 10 -9.87 -16.86 1.69
C ASN A 10 -10.84 -16.38 0.61
N ASP A 11 -12.03 -15.91 0.99
CA ASP A 11 -13.01 -15.34 0.07
C ASP A 11 -12.43 -14.10 -0.65
N TYR A 12 -11.72 -13.24 0.08
CA TYR A 12 -10.99 -12.11 -0.50
C TYR A 12 -9.92 -12.57 -1.50
N ILE A 13 -9.12 -13.59 -1.15
CA ILE A 13 -8.09 -14.14 -2.04
C ILE A 13 -8.70 -14.77 -3.29
N ASP A 14 -9.82 -15.46 -3.17
CA ASP A 14 -10.51 -16.05 -4.31
C ASP A 14 -11.08 -14.95 -5.24
N ALA A 15 -11.68 -13.91 -4.68
CA ALA A 15 -12.09 -12.74 -5.45
C ALA A 15 -10.90 -12.06 -6.15
N TYR A 16 -9.76 -11.91 -5.47
CA TYR A 16 -8.54 -11.35 -6.06
C TYR A 16 -8.01 -12.18 -7.23
N LYS A 17 -8.09 -13.52 -7.16
CA LYS A 17 -7.65 -14.39 -8.26
C LYS A 17 -8.46 -14.17 -9.53
N ASP A 18 -9.74 -13.86 -9.40
CA ASP A 18 -10.67 -13.65 -10.52
C ASP A 18 -10.52 -12.28 -11.20
N LEU A 19 -9.80 -11.34 -10.57
CA LEU A 19 -9.46 -10.05 -11.18
C LEU A 19 -8.54 -10.21 -12.39
N ASP A 20 -8.67 -9.30 -13.36
CA ASP A 20 -7.70 -9.17 -14.43
C ASP A 20 -6.38 -8.55 -13.92
N ILE A 21 -5.35 -8.52 -14.78
CA ILE A 21 -4.03 -8.02 -14.38
C ILE A 21 -4.06 -6.53 -14.05
N ALA A 22 -4.85 -5.72 -14.76
CA ALA A 22 -4.91 -4.28 -14.52
C ALA A 22 -5.54 -4.01 -13.13
N GLU A 23 -6.62 -4.72 -12.80
CA GLU A 23 -7.28 -4.61 -11.50
C GLU A 23 -6.40 -5.17 -10.37
N LYS A 24 -5.66 -6.26 -10.59
CA LYS A 24 -4.66 -6.78 -9.62
C LYS A 24 -3.59 -5.75 -9.30
N ARG A 25 -3.07 -5.06 -10.33
CA ARG A 25 -2.06 -3.99 -10.16
C ARG A 25 -2.61 -2.85 -9.31
N LYS A 26 -3.82 -2.38 -9.60
CA LYS A 26 -4.51 -1.36 -8.79
C LYS A 26 -4.66 -1.82 -7.34
N GLU A 27 -5.14 -3.04 -7.15
CA GLU A 27 -5.41 -3.59 -5.83
C GLU A 27 -4.14 -3.71 -4.99
N MET A 28 -3.01 -4.12 -5.57
CA MET A 28 -1.72 -4.14 -4.87
C MET A 28 -1.27 -2.76 -4.39
N ILE A 29 -1.42 -1.73 -5.23
CA ILE A 29 -1.10 -0.35 -4.87
C ILE A 29 -2.04 0.16 -3.78
N ASN A 30 -3.34 -0.13 -3.88
CA ASN A 30 -4.33 0.24 -2.88
C ASN A 30 -4.03 -0.39 -1.51
N ASN A 31 -3.68 -1.68 -1.48
CA ASN A 31 -3.27 -2.36 -0.26
C ASN A 31 -2.08 -1.66 0.42
N ILE A 32 -1.09 -1.16 -0.33
CA ILE A 32 0.03 -0.39 0.25
C ILE A 32 -0.44 0.98 0.76
N LYS A 33 -1.31 1.67 0.02
CA LYS A 33 -1.90 2.94 0.46
C LYS A 33 -2.70 2.79 1.75
N GLU A 34 -3.44 1.70 1.91
CA GLU A 34 -4.17 1.38 3.15
C GLU A 34 -3.20 1.17 4.31
N MET A 35 -2.12 0.40 4.12
CA MET A 35 -1.08 0.24 5.14
C MET A 35 -0.44 1.57 5.55
N ILE A 36 -0.19 2.48 4.59
CA ILE A 36 0.31 3.83 4.86
C ILE A 36 -0.72 4.62 5.69
N ALA A 37 -1.99 4.64 5.27
CA ALA A 37 -3.07 5.36 5.94
C ALA A 37 -3.26 4.90 7.39
N MET A 38 -3.11 3.60 7.67
CA MET A 38 -3.14 3.06 9.02
C MET A 38 -2.04 3.67 9.90
N ILE A 39 -0.80 3.78 9.39
CA ILE A 39 0.31 4.39 10.13
C ILE A 39 0.10 5.90 10.30
N GLU A 40 -0.43 6.58 9.28
CA GLU A 40 -0.76 8.00 9.39
C GLU A 40 -1.79 8.30 10.46
N GLN A 41 -2.84 7.47 10.54
CA GLN A 41 -3.86 7.64 11.58
C GLN A 41 -3.23 7.47 12.97
N MET A 42 -2.41 6.42 13.15
CA MET A 42 -1.69 6.19 14.41
C MET A 42 -0.77 7.36 14.77
N ALA A 43 -0.04 7.90 13.79
CA ALA A 43 0.84 9.05 14.00
C ALA A 43 0.06 10.32 14.33
N THR A 44 -1.06 10.56 13.65
CA THR A 44 -1.96 11.69 13.90
C THR A 44 -2.49 11.67 15.33
N ASP A 45 -2.94 10.50 15.79
CA ASP A 45 -3.44 10.30 17.15
C ASP A 45 -2.35 10.57 18.22
N GLU A 46 -1.08 10.36 17.86
CA GLU A 46 0.08 10.61 18.72
C GLU A 46 0.73 12.00 18.50
N GLY A 47 0.18 12.83 17.60
CA GLY A 47 0.74 14.15 17.28
C GLY A 47 2.09 14.11 16.53
N ILE A 48 2.40 12.97 15.90
CA ILE A 48 3.64 12.74 15.14
C ILE A 48 3.43 13.18 13.69
N VAL A 49 4.30 14.07 13.20
CA VAL A 49 4.32 14.48 11.78
C VAL A 49 5.21 13.53 10.98
N LEU A 50 4.68 12.92 9.92
CA LEU A 50 5.41 12.04 9.00
C LEU A 50 5.75 12.75 7.69
N ASN A 51 6.87 12.38 7.06
CA ASN A 51 7.30 12.93 5.77
C ASN A 51 7.29 11.86 4.68
N TYR A 52 6.74 12.23 3.53
CA TYR A 52 6.63 11.39 2.35
C TYR A 52 7.87 11.45 1.46
N LEU A 53 8.23 10.33 0.84
CA LEU A 53 9.14 10.32 -0.30
C LEU A 53 8.44 10.98 -1.51
N ARG A 54 9.17 11.82 -2.22
CA ARG A 54 8.71 12.42 -3.48
C ARG A 54 9.39 11.69 -4.64
N SER A 55 8.61 11.01 -5.47
CA SER A 55 9.09 10.42 -6.72
C SER A 55 8.16 10.75 -7.87
N ARG A 56 8.71 10.85 -9.08
CA ARG A 56 7.91 11.07 -10.30
C ARG A 56 7.15 9.82 -10.71
N GLU A 57 7.69 8.63 -10.45
CA GLU A 57 7.05 7.35 -10.80
C GLU A 57 5.71 7.09 -10.08
N ILE A 58 5.37 7.85 -9.04
CA ILE A 58 4.03 7.78 -8.41
C ILE A 58 2.96 8.46 -9.28
N LEU A 59 3.35 9.37 -10.17
CA LEU A 59 2.45 10.18 -10.99
C LEU A 59 2.03 9.47 -12.29
N ASP A 60 2.69 8.37 -12.66
CA ASP A 60 2.60 7.76 -13.99
C ASP A 60 1.73 6.48 -14.03
N LEU A 61 0.97 6.18 -12.96
CA LEU A 61 0.01 5.06 -12.97
C LEU A 61 -1.27 5.43 -13.74
N ASP A 62 -1.40 4.91 -14.97
CA ASP A 62 -2.55 5.09 -15.86
C ASP A 62 -3.63 4.02 -15.63
N GLU A 63 -4.18 3.98 -14.42
CA GLU A 63 -5.29 3.08 -14.05
C GLU A 63 -5.10 1.61 -14.51
N GLY A 64 -3.91 1.03 -14.31
CA GLY A 64 -3.62 -0.36 -14.65
C GLY A 64 -3.25 -0.61 -16.11
N GLN A 65 -3.22 0.44 -16.95
CA GLN A 65 -2.79 0.40 -18.35
C GLN A 65 -1.30 0.68 -18.53
N GLU A 66 -0.58 0.97 -17.44
CA GLU A 66 0.87 1.18 -17.46
C GLU A 66 1.64 -0.08 -17.94
N SER A 67 2.85 0.13 -18.46
CA SER A 67 3.71 -1.00 -18.81
C SER A 67 4.08 -1.80 -17.56
N GLU A 68 4.58 -3.03 -17.74
CA GLU A 68 5.06 -3.83 -16.62
C GLU A 68 6.20 -3.14 -15.85
N ASP A 69 7.13 -2.50 -16.56
CA ASP A 69 8.23 -1.78 -15.94
C ASP A 69 7.73 -0.58 -15.14
N ASP A 70 6.83 0.25 -15.72
CA ASP A 70 6.24 1.41 -15.04
C ASP A 70 5.49 0.99 -13.76
N TYR A 71 4.73 -0.09 -13.83
CA TYR A 71 4.04 -0.66 -12.66
C TYR A 71 5.03 -1.08 -11.56
N LEU A 72 6.09 -1.80 -11.93
CA LEU A 72 7.08 -2.29 -10.97
C LEU A 72 7.88 -1.15 -10.33
N GLU A 73 8.22 -0.13 -11.11
CA GLU A 73 8.89 1.08 -10.62
C GLU A 73 7.99 1.84 -9.64
N ALA A 74 6.73 2.08 -10.00
CA ALA A 74 5.77 2.71 -9.10
C ALA A 74 5.56 1.89 -7.82
N LEU A 75 5.37 0.57 -7.94
CA LEU A 75 5.21 -0.34 -6.81
C LEU A 75 6.40 -0.26 -5.85
N LEU A 76 7.63 -0.23 -6.37
CA LEU A 76 8.83 -0.07 -5.55
C LEU A 76 8.80 1.24 -4.77
N VAL A 77 8.41 2.36 -5.42
CA VAL A 77 8.32 3.64 -4.71
C VAL A 77 7.27 3.60 -3.60
N TYR A 78 6.09 3.02 -3.82
CA TYR A 78 5.07 2.87 -2.78
C TYR A 78 5.60 2.05 -1.59
N VAL A 79 6.30 0.95 -1.86
CA VAL A 79 6.94 0.11 -0.82
C VAL A 79 8.01 0.89 -0.04
N GLU A 80 8.88 1.62 -0.72
CA GLU A 80 9.92 2.43 -0.06
C GLU A 80 9.32 3.58 0.75
N ASN A 81 8.24 4.21 0.26
CA ASN A 81 7.54 5.23 0.99
C ASN A 81 6.88 4.67 2.27
N PHE A 82 6.25 3.50 2.19
CA PHE A 82 5.72 2.79 3.36
C PHE A 82 6.82 2.50 4.39
N LYS A 83 7.96 1.94 3.98
CA LYS A 83 9.10 1.67 4.88
C LYS A 83 9.60 2.94 5.57
N ASN A 84 9.72 4.04 4.83
CA ASN A 84 10.15 5.33 5.34
C ASN A 84 9.15 5.90 6.38
N ILE A 85 7.85 5.82 6.10
CA ILE A 85 6.78 6.28 7.01
C ILE A 85 6.78 5.45 8.29
N LEU A 86 6.85 4.12 8.17
CA LEU A 86 6.94 3.22 9.32
C LEU A 86 8.20 3.49 10.16
N GLY A 87 9.36 3.66 9.52
CA GLY A 87 10.61 4.00 10.19
C GLY A 87 10.52 5.30 10.99
N GLN A 88 9.98 6.36 10.37
CA GLN A 88 9.75 7.64 11.07
C GLN A 88 8.80 7.51 12.25
N TYR A 89 7.70 6.75 12.10
CA TYR A 89 6.75 6.52 13.19
C TYR A 89 7.43 5.79 14.36
N LEU A 90 8.16 4.71 14.09
CA LEU A 90 8.85 3.94 15.13
C LEU A 90 9.96 4.72 15.84
N ASP A 91 10.68 5.59 15.13
CA ASP A 91 11.75 6.39 15.73
C ASP A 91 11.24 7.57 16.56
N LYS A 92 10.13 8.19 16.17
CA LYS A 92 9.54 9.34 16.89
C LYS A 92 8.72 8.93 18.12
N ARG A 93 8.40 7.64 18.25
CA ARG A 93 7.70 7.06 19.41
C ARG A 93 8.64 6.69 20.57
N LYS A 94 9.96 6.68 20.32
CA LYS A 94 10.99 6.45 21.35
C LYS A 94 11.22 7.70 22.18
#